data_AF-A0A353ZI87-F1
#
_entry.id   AF-A0A353ZI87-F1
#
_cell.length_a   1.000
_cell.length_b   1.000
_cell.length_c   1.000
_cell.angle_alpha   90.00
_cell.angle_beta   90.00
_cell.angle_gamma   90.00
#
_symmetry.space_group_name_H-M   'P 1'
#
loop_
_entity.id
_entity.type
_entity.pdbx_description
1 polymer ?
#
loop_
_entity_poly.entity_id
_entity_poly.type
_entity_poly.pdbx_seq_one_letter_code
_entity_poly.pdbx_strand_id
1 'polypeptide(L)'
;MQILTGSVGLLDLQTLAPEQVQLRDLTAIEWLVRFTGQSTRPWTVANHSWFVADICLRLLQANQPTWSWALLHDAHEAYIGDTIRPLESELGVNAQLACWRAKIDTAIVQRAGIDRQQIDFEAVALADSIALAAEIVHLFPSTPAVRSLPAVQKHWPLIQTLEPPPARKNAWRDAVREFWPAPETAADEDRTPVGGV
;
A
#
# COMPACT_ATOMS: atom_id res chain seq x y z
N MET A 1 9.95 4.25 -18.44
CA MET A 1 8.85 5.15 -18.02
C MET A 1 9.40 5.97 -16.89
N GLN A 2 9.58 7.27 -17.11
CA GLN A 2 10.28 8.14 -16.16
C GLN A 2 9.28 8.93 -15.31
N ILE A 3 9.55 9.00 -14.02
CA ILE A 3 8.76 9.77 -13.05
C ILE A 3 9.68 10.66 -12.20
N LEU A 4 9.10 11.69 -11.60
CA LEU A 4 9.81 12.52 -10.64
C LEU A 4 9.66 11.95 -9.22
N THR A 5 10.76 11.84 -8.48
CA THR A 5 10.75 11.41 -7.09
C THR A 5 11.47 12.42 -6.20
N GLY A 6 11.10 12.46 -4.91
CA GLY A 6 11.68 13.40 -3.96
C GLY A 6 13.13 13.07 -3.62
N SER A 7 13.52 11.80 -3.71
CA SER A 7 14.87 11.33 -3.39
C SER A 7 15.84 11.41 -4.59
N VAL A 8 15.49 10.77 -5.71
CA VAL A 8 16.40 10.56 -6.87
C VAL A 8 16.19 11.59 -7.99
N GLY A 9 15.16 12.43 -7.90
CA GLY A 9 14.83 13.41 -8.92
C GLY A 9 14.11 12.77 -10.11
N LEU A 10 14.83 12.11 -11.03
CA LEU A 10 14.25 11.42 -12.19
C LEU A 10 14.53 9.91 -12.11
N LEU A 11 13.47 9.12 -12.00
CA LEU A 11 13.54 7.66 -11.84
C LEU A 11 12.91 6.95 -13.03
N ASP A 12 13.61 5.99 -13.63
CA ASP A 12 13.04 5.12 -14.67
C ASP A 12 12.56 3.80 -14.07
N LEU A 13 11.25 3.58 -14.10
CA LEU A 13 10.65 2.36 -13.57
C LEU A 13 10.98 1.09 -14.40
N GLN A 14 11.48 1.23 -15.63
CA GLN A 14 11.86 0.06 -16.45
C GLN A 14 13.15 -0.59 -15.99
N THR A 15 14.04 0.21 -15.41
CA THR A 15 15.38 -0.18 -14.96
C THR A 15 15.54 0.07 -13.46
N LEU A 16 14.43 0.08 -12.71
CA LEU A 16 14.42 0.38 -11.29
C LEU A 16 15.29 -0.62 -10.53
N ALA A 17 16.41 -0.13 -9.99
CA ALA A 17 17.27 -0.90 -9.11
C ALA A 17 16.77 -0.80 -7.65
N PRO A 18 16.92 -1.84 -6.82
CA PRO A 18 16.50 -1.80 -5.41
C PRO A 18 17.05 -0.61 -4.65
N GLU A 19 18.30 -0.23 -4.88
CA GLU A 19 18.99 0.86 -4.19
C GLU A 19 18.38 2.24 -4.49
N GLN A 20 17.65 2.37 -5.61
CA GLN A 20 16.92 3.59 -5.97
C GLN A 20 15.55 3.70 -5.27
N VAL A 21 15.06 2.61 -4.67
CA VAL A 21 13.83 2.62 -3.89
C VAL A 21 14.14 3.22 -2.51
N GLN A 22 13.61 4.41 -2.26
CA GLN A 22 13.82 5.12 -1.00
C GLN A 22 12.52 5.19 -0.22
N LEU A 23 12.56 4.90 1.09
CA LEU A 23 11.37 4.97 1.95
C LEU A 23 10.69 6.34 1.86
N ARG A 24 11.49 7.41 1.73
CA ARG A 24 11.00 8.78 1.51
C ARG A 24 10.01 8.87 0.35
N ASP A 25 10.31 8.24 -0.77
CA ASP A 25 9.43 8.25 -1.95
C ASP A 25 8.18 7.39 -1.70
N LEU A 26 8.35 6.22 -1.07
CA LEU A 26 7.22 5.35 -0.72
C LEU A 26 6.20 6.05 0.18
N THR A 27 6.62 7.01 1.02
CA THR A 27 5.70 7.78 1.85
C THR A 27 4.67 8.60 1.06
N ALA A 28 4.80 8.71 -0.28
CA ALA A 28 3.76 9.26 -1.14
C ALA A 28 2.39 8.57 -0.95
N ILE A 29 2.35 7.28 -0.59
CA ILE A 29 1.09 6.57 -0.33
C ILE A 29 0.29 7.12 0.87
N GLU A 30 0.91 7.93 1.72
CA GLU A 30 0.22 8.66 2.79
C GLU A 30 -0.64 9.82 2.26
N TRP A 31 -0.46 10.21 1.00
CA TRP A 31 -1.17 11.28 0.32
C TRP A 31 -2.15 10.78 -0.74
N LEU A 32 -2.02 9.51 -1.16
CA LEU A 32 -2.90 8.89 -2.14
C LEU A 32 -4.19 8.47 -1.46
N VAL A 33 -5.30 9.12 -1.83
CA VAL A 33 -6.63 8.80 -1.32
C VAL A 33 -7.24 7.64 -2.09
N ARG A 34 -7.79 6.67 -1.36
CA ARG A 34 -8.53 5.54 -1.93
C ARG A 34 -9.93 5.96 -2.35
N PHE A 35 -10.57 5.10 -3.14
CA PHE A 35 -11.94 5.28 -3.63
C PHE A 35 -12.14 6.61 -4.36
N THR A 36 -11.09 7.13 -5.02
CA THR A 36 -11.10 8.44 -5.69
C THR A 36 -11.55 9.59 -4.76
N GLY A 37 -11.35 9.45 -3.44
CA GLY A 37 -11.76 10.44 -2.45
C GLY A 37 -13.27 10.50 -2.15
N GLN A 38 -14.05 9.50 -2.57
CA GLN A 38 -15.52 9.49 -2.41
C GLN A 38 -16.01 8.93 -1.05
N SER A 39 -15.09 8.49 -0.19
CA SER A 39 -15.39 8.01 1.16
C SER A 39 -15.88 9.15 2.06
N THR A 40 -16.66 8.81 3.09
CA THR A 40 -17.18 9.79 4.07
C THR A 40 -16.11 10.55 4.86
N ARG A 41 -14.87 10.08 4.85
CA ARG A 41 -13.68 10.72 5.43
C ARG A 41 -12.44 10.40 4.59
N PRO A 42 -11.34 11.16 4.70
CA PRO A 42 -10.08 10.79 4.07
C PRO A 42 -9.62 9.39 4.49
N TRP A 43 -9.30 8.56 3.50
CA TRP A 43 -8.76 7.21 3.69
C TRP A 43 -7.68 6.98 2.64
N THR A 44 -6.44 6.81 3.09
CA THR A 44 -5.28 6.75 2.19
C THR A 44 -4.83 5.32 1.93
N VAL A 45 -3.99 5.13 0.91
CA VAL A 45 -3.33 3.86 0.64
C VAL A 45 -2.52 3.42 1.87
N ALA A 46 -1.82 4.33 2.55
CA ALA A 46 -1.15 4.01 3.82
C ALA A 46 -2.10 3.49 4.92
N ASN A 47 -3.32 4.04 5.02
CA ASN A 47 -4.31 3.56 5.99
C ASN A 47 -4.76 2.13 5.66
N HIS A 48 -4.95 1.86 4.38
CA HIS A 48 -5.27 0.53 3.88
C HIS A 48 -4.14 -0.47 4.17
N SER A 49 -2.91 -0.20 3.76
CA SER A 49 -1.78 -1.12 3.99
C SER A 49 -1.53 -1.38 5.47
N TRP A 50 -1.70 -0.37 6.33
CA TRP A 50 -1.66 -0.54 7.78
C TRP A 50 -2.76 -1.49 8.30
N PHE A 51 -3.98 -1.35 7.77
CA PHE A 51 -5.09 -2.22 8.14
C PHE A 51 -4.91 -3.66 7.64
N VAL A 52 -4.38 -3.85 6.42
CA VAL A 52 -4.01 -5.17 5.90
C VAL A 52 -2.98 -5.84 6.80
N ALA A 53 -1.94 -5.11 7.22
CA ALA A 53 -0.94 -5.63 8.15
C ALA A 53 -1.53 -5.98 9.52
N ASP A 54 -2.47 -5.18 10.05
CA ASP A 54 -3.17 -5.47 11.29
C ASP A 54 -4.01 -6.76 11.20
N ILE A 55 -4.69 -6.99 10.07
CA ILE A 55 -5.43 -8.22 9.78
C ILE A 55 -4.47 -9.42 9.70
N CYS A 56 -3.35 -9.30 8.97
CA CYS A 56 -2.34 -10.34 8.88
C CYS A 56 -1.84 -10.75 10.27
N LEU A 57 -1.56 -9.78 11.14
CA LEU A 57 -1.07 -10.04 12.48
C LEU A 57 -2.14 -10.64 13.41
N ARG A 58 -3.31 -9.98 13.52
CA ARG A 58 -4.30 -10.31 14.55
C ARG A 58 -5.25 -11.43 14.15
N LEU A 59 -5.62 -11.51 12.87
CA LEU A 59 -6.59 -12.50 12.39
C LEU A 59 -5.91 -13.71 11.76
N LEU A 60 -4.87 -13.51 10.96
CA LEU A 60 -4.21 -14.58 10.23
C LEU A 60 -2.96 -15.14 10.94
N GLN A 61 -2.51 -14.51 12.03
CA GLN A 61 -1.33 -14.91 12.80
C GLN A 61 -0.08 -15.07 11.93
N ALA A 62 0.07 -14.16 10.96
CA ALA A 62 1.13 -14.20 9.96
C ALA A 62 2.53 -13.99 10.59
N ASN A 63 3.54 -14.57 9.95
CA ASN A 63 4.94 -14.38 10.35
C ASN A 63 5.46 -12.97 10.02
N GLN A 64 6.65 -12.64 10.52
CA GLN A 64 7.24 -11.31 10.34
C GLN A 64 7.45 -10.92 8.84
N PRO A 65 8.02 -11.78 7.96
CA PRO A 65 8.14 -11.45 6.54
C PRO A 65 6.80 -11.16 5.85
N THR A 66 5.75 -11.90 6.20
CA THR A 66 4.40 -11.69 5.67
C THR A 66 3.80 -10.38 6.17
N TRP A 67 3.99 -10.04 7.44
CA TRP A 67 3.56 -8.76 7.99
C TRP A 67 4.30 -7.57 7.37
N SER A 68 5.62 -7.67 7.18
CA SER A 68 6.42 -6.64 6.49
C SER A 68 5.97 -6.46 5.04
N TRP A 69 5.65 -7.55 4.34
CA TRP A 69 5.07 -7.46 2.99
C TRP A 69 3.67 -6.87 3.00
N ALA A 70 2.81 -7.22 3.96
CA ALA A 70 1.48 -6.64 4.10
C ALA A 70 1.52 -5.11 4.24
N LEU A 71 2.51 -4.56 4.94
CA LEU A 71 2.74 -3.11 4.99
C LEU A 71 3.14 -2.53 3.63
N LEU A 72 3.88 -3.27 2.81
CA LEU A 72 4.48 -2.77 1.56
C LEU A 72 3.73 -3.19 0.29
N HIS A 73 2.67 -3.99 0.38
CA HIS A 73 2.06 -4.63 -0.79
C HIS A 73 1.44 -3.65 -1.80
N ASP A 74 1.08 -2.44 -1.36
CA ASP A 74 0.60 -1.34 -2.21
C ASP A 74 1.62 -0.19 -2.32
N ALA A 75 2.85 -0.39 -1.84
CA ALA A 75 3.87 0.66 -1.88
C ALA A 75 4.30 1.02 -3.31
N HIS A 76 4.05 0.15 -4.31
CA HIS A 76 4.23 0.50 -5.73
C HIS A 76 3.36 1.68 -6.17
N GLU A 77 2.23 1.92 -5.50
CA GLU A 77 1.32 3.01 -5.82
C GLU A 77 1.96 4.39 -5.59
N ALA A 78 3.02 4.47 -4.77
CA ALA A 78 3.84 5.67 -4.67
C ALA A 78 4.40 6.15 -6.02
N TYR A 79 4.62 5.21 -6.95
CA TYR A 79 5.22 5.48 -8.25
C TYR A 79 4.22 5.50 -9.41
N ILE A 80 3.18 4.67 -9.34
CA ILE A 80 2.20 4.50 -10.44
C ILE A 80 0.78 4.97 -10.11
N GLY A 81 0.54 5.42 -8.88
CA GLY A 81 -0.74 5.88 -8.38
C GLY A 81 -1.70 4.76 -7.97
N ASP A 82 -2.66 5.10 -7.11
CA ASP A 82 -3.84 4.26 -6.85
C ASP A 82 -4.80 4.37 -8.03
N THR A 83 -5.18 3.22 -8.60
CA THR A 83 -6.06 3.14 -9.76
C THR A 83 -7.21 2.19 -9.47
N ILE A 84 -8.43 2.61 -9.84
CA ILE A 84 -9.63 1.80 -9.57
C ILE A 84 -9.79 0.70 -10.63
N ARG A 85 -9.94 -0.54 -10.17
CA ARG A 85 -10.10 -1.74 -11.03
C ARG A 85 -11.12 -1.62 -12.17
N PRO A 86 -12.30 -0.96 -11.99
CA PRO A 86 -13.22 -0.76 -13.11
C PRO A 86 -12.59 0.06 -14.24
N LEU A 87 -11.85 1.11 -13.92
CA LEU A 87 -11.19 1.94 -14.93
C LEU A 87 -10.05 1.18 -15.62
N GLU A 88 -9.24 0.44 -14.87
CA GLU A 88 -8.18 -0.41 -15.46
C GLU A 88 -8.75 -1.42 -16.47
N SER A 89 -9.95 -1.96 -16.17
CA SER A 89 -10.66 -2.92 -17.01
C SER A 89 -11.23 -2.30 -18.28
N GLU A 90 -11.89 -1.15 -18.17
CA GLU A 90 -12.42 -0.41 -19.33
C GLU A 90 -11.30 0.05 -20.27
N LEU A 91 -10.12 0.39 -19.73
CA LEU A 91 -8.95 0.79 -20.51
C LEU A 91 -8.12 -0.39 -21.04
N GLY A 92 -8.39 -1.62 -20.58
CA GLY A 92 -7.63 -2.82 -21.00
C GLY A 92 -6.17 -2.83 -20.55
N VAL A 93 -5.81 -2.08 -19.49
CA VAL A 93 -4.42 -1.89 -19.05
C VAL A 93 -3.98 -2.86 -17.94
N ASN A 94 -4.87 -3.74 -17.46
CA ASN A 94 -4.62 -4.66 -16.34
C ASN A 94 -3.30 -5.43 -16.46
N ALA A 95 -3.03 -6.04 -17.61
CA ALA A 95 -1.82 -6.86 -17.82
C ALA A 95 -0.54 -6.00 -17.78
N GLN A 96 -0.61 -4.80 -18.35
CA GLN A 96 0.53 -3.88 -18.34
C GLN A 96 0.79 -3.38 -16.92
N LEU A 97 -0.24 -2.94 -16.18
CA LEU A 97 -0.11 -2.50 -14.79
C LEU A 97 0.41 -3.63 -13.89
N ALA A 98 -0.06 -4.86 -14.06
CA ALA A 98 0.45 -6.01 -13.32
C ALA A 98 1.96 -6.24 -13.53
N CYS A 99 2.46 -6.04 -14.77
CA CYS A 99 3.90 -6.12 -15.05
C CYS A 99 4.70 -5.02 -14.33
N TRP A 100 4.16 -3.79 -14.28
CA TRP A 100 4.79 -2.69 -13.55
C TRP A 100 4.80 -2.92 -12.04
N ARG A 101 3.64 -3.30 -11.46
CA ARG A 101 3.52 -3.66 -10.04
C ARG A 101 4.57 -4.71 -9.66
N ALA A 102 4.60 -5.84 -10.38
CA ALA A 102 5.56 -6.92 -10.10
C ALA A 102 7.04 -6.50 -10.14
N LYS A 103 7.43 -5.61 -11.08
CA LYS A 103 8.80 -5.09 -11.16
C LYS A 103 9.15 -4.22 -9.95
N ILE A 104 8.25 -3.31 -9.60
CA ILE A 104 8.42 -2.39 -8.48
C ILE A 104 8.42 -3.15 -7.16
N ASP A 105 7.49 -4.08 -6.98
CA ASP A 105 7.38 -4.95 -5.81
C ASP A 105 8.65 -5.76 -5.58
N THR A 106 9.24 -6.28 -6.67
CA THR A 106 10.52 -7.01 -6.60
C THR A 106 11.62 -6.11 -6.06
N ALA A 107 11.73 -4.87 -6.58
CA ALA A 107 12.72 -3.90 -6.10
C ALA A 107 12.47 -3.49 -4.65
N ILE A 108 11.21 -3.30 -4.25
CA ILE A 108 10.82 -2.98 -2.86
C ILE A 108 11.18 -4.11 -1.90
N VAL A 109 10.82 -5.36 -2.22
CA VAL A 109 11.14 -6.54 -1.38
C VAL A 109 12.65 -6.70 -1.21
N GLN A 110 13.40 -6.57 -2.31
CA GLN A 110 14.87 -6.63 -2.29
C GLN A 110 15.45 -5.50 -1.43
N ARG A 111 14.98 -4.26 -1.64
CA ARG A 111 15.43 -3.10 -0.89
C ARG A 111 15.07 -3.15 0.59
N ALA A 112 13.95 -3.76 0.95
CA ALA A 112 13.52 -3.94 2.34
C ALA A 112 14.23 -5.10 3.04
N GLY A 113 15.00 -5.92 2.31
CA GLY A 113 15.67 -7.10 2.88
C GLY A 113 14.70 -8.19 3.35
N ILE A 114 13.48 -8.23 2.80
CA ILE A 114 12.47 -9.22 3.17
C ILE A 114 12.80 -10.54 2.48
N ASP A 115 12.89 -11.63 3.25
CA ASP A 115 13.02 -12.97 2.68
C ASP A 115 11.73 -13.36 1.97
N ARG A 116 11.74 -13.24 0.63
CA ARG A 116 10.59 -13.53 -0.24
C ARG A 116 10.06 -14.95 -0.08
N GLN A 117 10.91 -15.92 0.29
CA GLN A 117 10.49 -17.32 0.44
C GLN A 117 9.63 -17.55 1.68
N GLN A 118 9.70 -16.65 2.65
CA GLN A 118 8.93 -16.73 3.90
C GLN A 118 7.62 -15.92 3.86
N ILE A 119 7.37 -15.19 2.77
CA ILE A 119 6.14 -14.43 2.60
C ILE A 119 5.00 -15.37 2.22
N ASP A 120 3.93 -15.36 3.02
CA ASP A 120 2.65 -15.93 2.65
C ASP A 120 1.84 -14.91 1.83
N PHE A 121 2.01 -14.96 0.51
CA PHE A 121 1.31 -14.07 -0.43
C PHE A 121 -0.20 -14.29 -0.42
N GLU A 122 -0.67 -15.50 -0.11
CA GLU A 122 -2.10 -15.82 -0.05
C GLU A 122 -2.74 -15.19 1.18
N ALA A 123 -2.05 -15.20 2.32
CA ALA A 123 -2.49 -14.51 3.53
C ALA A 123 -2.61 -13.00 3.31
N VAL A 124 -1.63 -12.37 2.63
CA VAL A 124 -1.71 -10.93 2.32
C VAL A 124 -2.85 -10.63 1.36
N ALA A 125 -3.04 -11.42 0.30
CA ALA A 125 -4.16 -11.25 -0.63
C ALA A 125 -5.53 -11.45 0.03
N LEU A 126 -5.63 -12.40 0.97
CA LEU A 126 -6.83 -12.59 1.78
C LEU A 126 -7.08 -11.39 2.70
N ALA A 127 -6.04 -10.90 3.38
CA ALA A 127 -6.12 -9.75 4.27
C ALA A 127 -6.52 -8.47 3.52
N ASP A 128 -5.94 -8.20 2.34
CA ASP A 128 -6.35 -7.09 1.46
C ASP A 128 -7.84 -7.20 1.10
N SER A 129 -8.28 -8.38 0.67
CA SER A 129 -9.68 -8.60 0.30
C SER A 129 -10.65 -8.40 1.48
N ILE A 130 -10.25 -8.81 2.70
CA ILE A 130 -11.03 -8.56 3.93
C ILE A 130 -11.02 -7.07 4.29
N ALA A 131 -9.86 -6.42 4.23
CA ALA A 131 -9.69 -5.00 4.51
C ALA A 131 -10.58 -4.15 3.60
N LEU A 132 -10.54 -4.37 2.28
CA LEU A 132 -11.39 -3.68 1.32
C LEU A 132 -12.88 -3.85 1.64
N ALA A 133 -13.30 -5.06 2.00
CA ALA A 133 -14.69 -5.33 2.32
C ALA A 133 -15.16 -4.57 3.59
N ALA A 134 -14.32 -4.54 4.63
CA ALA A 134 -14.58 -3.77 5.84
C ALA A 134 -14.55 -2.25 5.55
N GLU A 135 -13.57 -1.76 4.79
CA GLU A 135 -13.48 -0.37 4.35
C GLU A 135 -14.75 0.09 3.65
N ILE A 136 -15.27 -0.70 2.69
CA ILE A 136 -16.50 -0.37 1.97
C ILE A 136 -17.68 -0.17 2.94
N VAL A 137 -17.85 -1.06 3.92
CA VAL A 137 -18.96 -1.00 4.88
C VAL A 137 -18.84 0.24 5.79
N HIS A 138 -17.63 0.55 6.25
CA HIS A 138 -17.39 1.63 7.21
C HIS A 138 -17.26 3.02 6.57
N LEU A 139 -16.76 3.10 5.33
CA LEU A 139 -16.52 4.35 4.62
C LEU A 139 -17.70 4.78 3.74
N PHE A 140 -18.65 3.88 3.46
CA PHE A 140 -19.87 4.17 2.68
C PHE A 140 -21.15 3.75 3.44
N PRO A 141 -21.35 4.16 4.70
CA PRO A 141 -22.45 3.67 5.55
C PRO A 141 -23.84 4.06 5.01
N SER A 142 -23.93 5.15 4.24
CA SER A 142 -25.19 5.66 3.66
C SER A 142 -25.59 4.98 2.35
N THR A 143 -24.85 3.97 1.89
CA THR A 143 -25.10 3.29 0.62
C THR A 143 -25.52 1.83 0.89
N PRO A 144 -26.81 1.53 1.14
CA PRO A 144 -27.26 0.17 1.49
C PRO A 144 -26.85 -0.91 0.50
N ALA A 145 -26.74 -0.55 -0.79
CA ALA A 145 -26.32 -1.44 -1.86
C ALA A 145 -24.90 -2.02 -1.68
N VAL A 146 -24.03 -1.39 -0.88
CA VAL A 146 -22.66 -1.90 -0.65
C VAL A 146 -22.65 -3.28 0.00
N ARG A 147 -23.67 -3.61 0.80
CA ARG A 147 -23.81 -4.93 1.44
C ARG A 147 -24.07 -6.06 0.44
N SER A 148 -24.55 -5.72 -0.75
CA SER A 148 -24.80 -6.68 -1.83
C SER A 148 -23.59 -6.86 -2.75
N LEU A 149 -22.50 -6.10 -2.55
CA LEU A 149 -21.30 -6.25 -3.38
C LEU A 149 -20.64 -7.61 -3.12
N PRO A 150 -20.20 -8.33 -4.17
CA PRO A 150 -19.57 -9.65 -4.01
C PRO A 150 -18.39 -9.66 -3.03
N ALA A 151 -17.55 -8.61 -3.05
CA ALA A 151 -16.42 -8.46 -2.13
C ALA A 151 -16.85 -8.38 -0.66
N VAL A 152 -17.98 -7.71 -0.39
CA VAL A 152 -18.54 -7.55 0.96
C VAL A 152 -19.23 -8.84 1.41
N GLN A 153 -20.03 -9.44 0.54
CA GLN A 153 -20.75 -10.69 0.85
C GLN A 153 -19.79 -11.84 1.16
N LYS A 154 -18.68 -11.95 0.41
CA LYS A 154 -17.66 -12.98 0.61
C LYS A 154 -17.14 -13.02 2.05
N HIS A 155 -17.00 -11.85 2.68
CA HIS A 155 -16.37 -11.70 3.99
C HIS A 155 -17.32 -11.24 5.09
N TRP A 156 -18.63 -11.19 4.81
CA TRP A 156 -19.65 -10.63 5.71
C TRP A 156 -19.59 -11.17 7.15
N PRO A 157 -19.39 -12.47 7.42
CA PRO A 157 -19.28 -12.98 8.79
C PRO A 157 -18.14 -12.33 9.60
N LEU A 158 -17.02 -11.99 8.96
CA LEU A 158 -15.84 -11.41 9.60
C LEU A 158 -15.98 -9.89 9.77
N ILE A 159 -16.38 -9.20 8.70
CA ILE A 159 -16.31 -7.72 8.64
C ILE A 159 -17.39 -7.01 9.46
N GLN A 160 -18.41 -7.72 9.95
CA GLN A 160 -19.45 -7.16 10.82
C GLN A 160 -18.90 -6.56 12.11
N THR A 161 -17.76 -7.08 12.60
CA THR A 161 -17.12 -6.65 13.85
C THR A 161 -15.72 -6.09 13.64
N LEU A 162 -15.23 -6.15 12.40
CA LEU A 162 -13.90 -5.66 12.05
C LEU A 162 -13.98 -4.18 11.69
N GLU A 163 -13.45 -3.34 12.56
CA GLU A 163 -13.35 -1.91 12.32
C GLU A 163 -11.96 -1.56 11.77
N PRO A 164 -11.87 -0.76 10.69
CA PRO A 164 -10.60 -0.19 10.27
C PRO A 164 -10.00 0.62 11.43
N PRO A 165 -8.70 0.43 11.75
CA PRO A 165 -8.07 1.18 12.81
C PRO A 165 -8.18 2.69 12.55
N PRO A 166 -8.26 3.51 13.60
CA PRO A 166 -8.30 4.96 13.42
C PRO A 166 -7.06 5.40 12.65
N ALA A 167 -7.24 6.32 11.70
CA ALA A 167 -6.14 6.86 10.91
C ALA A 167 -5.14 7.55 11.84
N ARG A 168 -3.99 6.92 12.07
CA ARG A 168 -2.89 7.48 12.86
C ARG A 168 -1.83 8.02 11.90
N LYS A 169 -1.54 9.31 12.04
CA LYS A 169 -0.47 9.98 11.27
C LYS A 169 0.84 9.20 11.43
N ASN A 170 1.51 8.95 10.31
CA ASN A 170 2.78 8.23 10.21
C ASN A 170 2.78 6.76 10.67
N ALA A 171 1.65 6.16 11.09
CA ALA A 171 1.66 4.79 11.64
C ALA A 171 2.26 3.76 10.68
N TRP A 172 1.88 3.85 9.41
CA TRP A 172 2.46 3.02 8.35
C TRP A 172 3.98 3.21 8.25
N ARG A 173 4.44 4.47 8.14
CA ARG A 173 5.86 4.79 7.99
C ARG A 173 6.69 4.38 9.20
N ASP A 174 6.17 4.60 10.40
CA ASP A 174 6.84 4.21 11.64
C ASP A 174 7.02 2.69 11.70
N ALA A 175 6.01 1.92 11.29
CA ALA A 175 6.11 0.47 11.24
C ALA A 175 7.06 -0.04 10.14
N VAL A 176 7.06 0.58 8.97
CA VAL A 176 8.02 0.22 7.90
C VAL A 176 9.46 0.51 8.33
N ARG A 177 9.71 1.59 9.08
CA ARG A 177 11.03 1.92 9.61
C ARG A 177 11.63 0.86 10.54
N GLU A 178 10.81 0.01 11.14
CA GLU A 178 11.29 -1.06 12.04
C GLU A 178 12.15 -2.10 11.31
N PHE A 179 11.94 -2.27 10.01
CA PHE A 179 12.68 -3.25 9.20
C PHE A 179 13.32 -2.64 7.93
N TRP A 180 12.98 -1.40 7.56
CA TRP A 180 13.59 -0.74 6.42
C TRP A 180 15.09 -0.49 6.66
N PRO A 181 16.00 -0.84 5.72
CA PRO A 181 17.42 -0.61 5.95
C PRO A 181 17.75 0.87 6.00
N ALA A 182 18.66 1.24 6.91
CA ALA A 182 19.19 2.59 7.02
C ALA A 182 19.72 3.10 5.67
N PRO A 183 19.63 4.42 5.40
CA PRO A 183 20.22 4.99 4.19
C PRO A 183 21.73 4.72 4.18
N GLU A 184 22.26 4.31 3.03
CA GLU A 184 23.70 3.99 2.86
C GLU A 184 24.58 5.25 3.00
N THR A 185 24.02 6.46 2.92
CA THR A 185 24.73 7.72 3.16
C THR A 185 23.87 8.75 3.91
N ALA A 186 24.48 9.52 4.82
CA ALA A 186 23.84 10.58 5.62
C ALA A 186 23.26 11.75 4.78
N ALA A 187 23.45 11.76 3.45
CA ALA A 187 22.94 12.78 2.55
C ALA A 187 21.43 12.62 2.24
N ASP A 188 20.81 11.49 2.58
CA ASP A 188 19.40 11.20 2.30
C ASP A 188 18.41 11.77 3.34
N GLU A 189 18.86 12.10 4.56
CA GLU A 189 17.99 12.62 5.62
C GLU A 189 17.88 14.16 5.62
N ASP A 190 18.87 14.87 5.09
CA ASP A 190 19.06 16.31 5.38
C ASP A 190 18.74 17.28 4.23
N ARG A 191 17.96 16.86 3.23
CA ARG A 191 17.30 17.83 2.33
C ARG A 191 15.95 18.22 2.90
N THR A 192 16.00 19.05 3.95
CA THR A 192 14.87 19.89 4.36
C THR A 192 14.32 20.60 3.11
N PRO A 193 13.00 20.69 2.89
CA PRO A 193 12.49 21.51 1.80
C PRO A 193 12.98 22.94 2.05
N VAL A 194 13.84 23.43 1.16
CA VAL A 194 14.25 24.84 1.15
C VAL A 194 12.96 25.63 1.09
N GLY A 195 12.66 26.36 2.17
CA GLY A 195 11.53 27.27 2.23
C GLY A 195 11.56 28.17 1.00
N GLY A 196 10.51 28.06 0.20
CA GLY A 196 10.34 28.80 -1.04
C GLY A 196 8.96 29.41 -1.08
N VAL A 197 8.89 30.62 -0.50
CA VAL A 197 7.94 31.74 -0.67
C VAL A 197 6.45 31.42 -0.76
#